data_AF-A0A7Y3X698-F1
#
_entry.id   AF-A0A7Y3X698-F1
#
_cell.length_a   1.000
_cell.length_b   1.000
_cell.length_c   1.000
_cell.angle_alpha   90.00
_cell.angle_beta   90.00
_cell.angle_gamma   90.00
#
_symmetry.space_group_name_H-M   'P 1'
#
loop_
_entity.id
_entity.type
_entity.pdbx_description
1 polymer ?
#
loop_
_entity_poly.entity_id
_entity_poly.type
_entity_poly.pdbx_seq_one_letter_code
_entity_poly.pdbx_strand_id
1 'polypeptide(L)'
;MSLEENLGYFFFDKRILARSLTRRSYAMEQPQPCAHQEAYSLLGSALIDAVLTEWLIRSGCDSQQDIVFRKIELKQVENLARIGQALEIGYRIKRGAAENQQNVDEQPDVLAETVEAAIAAIYFDGGYSAARQTIQRIFKLEPL
;
A
#
# COMPACT_ATOMS: atom_id res chain seq x y z
N MET A 1 2.35 -10.60 -14.31
CA MET A 1 1.00 -10.96 -13.78
C MET A 1 0.18 -9.67 -13.67
N SER A 2 -1.12 -9.74 -13.43
CA SER A 2 -1.90 -8.55 -13.09
C SER A 2 -1.59 -8.09 -11.65
N LEU A 3 -1.76 -6.80 -11.38
CA LEU A 3 -1.57 -6.27 -10.02
C LEU A 3 -2.52 -6.94 -9.01
N GLU A 4 -3.74 -7.26 -9.43
CA GLU A 4 -4.76 -7.91 -8.59
C GLU A 4 -4.35 -9.33 -8.18
N GLU A 5 -3.75 -10.10 -9.10
CA GLU A 5 -3.17 -11.42 -8.80
C GLU A 5 -2.01 -11.31 -7.80
N ASN A 6 -1.14 -10.30 -7.96
CA ASN A 6 -0.02 -10.07 -7.07
C ASN A 6 -0.50 -9.66 -5.65
N LEU A 7 -1.52 -8.81 -5.57
CA LEU A 7 -2.19 -8.41 -4.32
C LEU A 7 -2.99 -9.57 -3.68
N GLY A 8 -3.36 -10.58 -4.46
CA GLY A 8 -4.27 -11.63 -4.02
C GLY A 8 -5.70 -11.13 -3.76
N TYR A 9 -6.09 -10.03 -4.41
CA TYR A 9 -7.40 -9.41 -4.27
C TYR A 9 -7.89 -8.87 -5.62
N PHE A 10 -9.09 -9.29 -6.03
CA PHE A 10 -9.74 -8.81 -7.25
C PHE A 10 -10.81 -7.79 -6.88
N PHE A 11 -10.65 -6.56 -7.37
CA PHE A 11 -11.54 -5.45 -7.08
C PHE A 11 -12.87 -5.60 -7.78
N PHE A 12 -13.95 -5.37 -7.03
CA PHE A 12 -15.29 -5.18 -7.59
C PHE A 12 -15.39 -3.83 -8.28
N ASP A 13 -14.96 -2.74 -7.63
CA ASP A 13 -14.90 -1.42 -8.22
C ASP A 13 -13.47 -1.02 -8.64
N LYS A 14 -13.18 -1.18 -9.94
CA LYS A 14 -11.88 -0.82 -10.53
C LYS A 14 -11.53 0.67 -10.39
N ARG A 15 -12.51 1.55 -10.11
CA ARG A 15 -12.25 2.98 -9.91
C ARG A 15 -11.51 3.23 -8.60
N ILE A 16 -11.74 2.40 -7.58
CA ILE A 16 -11.06 2.48 -6.28
C ILE A 16 -9.57 2.12 -6.45
N LEU A 17 -9.28 1.04 -7.19
CA LEU A 17 -7.90 0.68 -7.57
C LEU A 17 -7.26 1.77 -8.45
N ALA A 18 -7.98 2.32 -9.42
CA ALA A 18 -7.44 3.39 -10.26
C ALA A 18 -7.04 4.63 -9.44
N ARG A 19 -7.83 4.99 -8.41
CA ARG A 19 -7.51 6.10 -7.50
C ARG A 19 -6.25 5.81 -6.69
N SER A 20 -6.06 4.59 -6.19
CA SER A 20 -4.90 4.23 -5.38
C SER A 20 -3.59 4.16 -6.16
N LEU A 21 -3.66 4.21 -7.49
CA LEU A 21 -2.52 4.27 -8.39
C LEU A 21 -2.30 5.67 -8.98
N THR A 22 -3.08 6.66 -8.54
CA THR A 22 -3.05 8.01 -9.10
C THR A 22 -2.38 8.98 -8.14
N ARG A 23 -1.19 9.48 -8.50
CA ARG A 23 -0.49 10.51 -7.74
C ARG A 23 -1.16 11.87 -7.88
N ARG A 24 -0.97 12.74 -6.90
CA ARG A 24 -1.49 14.11 -6.92
C ARG A 24 -0.99 14.89 -8.13
N SER A 25 0.30 14.76 -8.45
CA SER A 25 0.93 15.39 -9.62
C SER A 25 0.13 15.13 -10.91
N TYR A 26 -0.17 13.87 -11.20
CA TYR A 26 -1.00 13.48 -12.35
C TYR A 26 -2.41 14.05 -12.26
N ALA A 27 -3.03 13.94 -11.08
CA ALA A 27 -4.42 14.32 -10.88
C ALA A 27 -4.66 15.82 -11.08
N MET A 28 -3.69 16.65 -10.70
CA MET A 28 -3.78 18.11 -10.86
C MET A 28 -3.48 18.58 -12.28
N GLU A 29 -2.77 17.78 -13.09
CA GLU A 29 -2.48 18.09 -14.50
C GLU A 29 -3.66 17.79 -15.45
N GLN A 30 -4.67 17.03 -15.00
CA GLN A 30 -5.82 16.70 -15.84
C GLN A 30 -6.67 17.95 -16.13
N PRO A 31 -7.31 18.05 -17.32
CA PRO A 31 -8.22 19.16 -17.64
C PRO A 31 -9.33 19.35 -16.61
N GLN A 32 -9.75 18.24 -15.98
CA GLN A 32 -10.62 18.23 -14.83
C GLN A 32 -9.93 17.43 -13.72
N PRO A 33 -9.57 18.07 -12.58
CA PRO A 33 -8.86 17.40 -11.50
C PRO A 33 -9.59 16.14 -11.03
N CYS A 34 -8.85 15.05 -10.85
CA CYS A 34 -9.41 13.77 -10.45
C CYS A 34 -8.98 13.34 -9.04
N ALA A 35 -9.60 12.27 -8.54
CA ALA A 35 -9.25 11.72 -7.24
C ALA A 35 -7.86 11.06 -7.28
N HIS A 36 -7.11 11.18 -6.18
CA HIS A 36 -5.73 10.73 -6.05
C HIS A 36 -5.52 9.98 -4.73
N GLN A 37 -4.31 9.43 -4.58
CA GLN A 37 -3.97 8.42 -3.59
C GLN A 37 -3.56 8.94 -2.20
N GLU A 38 -3.26 10.24 -2.00
CA GLU A 38 -2.69 10.75 -0.73
C GLU A 38 -3.55 10.41 0.52
N ALA A 39 -4.88 10.58 0.43
CA ALA A 39 -5.76 10.20 1.52
C ALA A 39 -5.85 8.67 1.72
N TYR A 40 -5.64 7.91 0.64
CA TYR A 40 -5.61 6.45 0.69
C TYR A 40 -4.31 5.96 1.32
N SER A 41 -3.15 6.53 0.99
CA SER A 41 -1.87 6.14 1.60
C SER A 41 -1.88 6.37 3.10
N LEU A 42 -2.41 7.50 3.56
CA LEU A 42 -2.58 7.77 4.99
C LEU A 42 -3.41 6.68 5.70
N LEU A 43 -4.58 6.32 5.17
CA LEU A 43 -5.42 5.26 5.73
C LEU A 43 -4.73 3.89 5.65
N GLY A 44 -4.05 3.61 4.55
CA GLY A 44 -3.32 2.38 4.31
C GLY A 44 -2.22 2.16 5.34
N SER A 45 -1.45 3.21 5.65
CA SER A 45 -0.43 3.18 6.70
C SER A 45 -1.04 2.83 8.07
N ALA A 46 -2.19 3.41 8.40
CA ALA A 46 -2.91 3.11 9.65
C ALA A 46 -3.43 1.66 9.70
N LEU A 47 -3.91 1.13 8.57
CA LEU A 47 -4.34 -0.27 8.47
C LEU A 47 -3.18 -1.25 8.63
N ILE A 48 -2.04 -0.97 7.98
CA ILE A 48 -0.81 -1.76 8.15
C ILE A 48 -0.39 -1.74 9.62
N ASP A 49 -0.38 -0.56 10.26
CA ASP A 49 -0.06 -0.43 11.68
C ASP A 49 -0.97 -1.28 12.56
N ALA A 50 -2.27 -1.26 12.32
CA ALA A 50 -3.24 -2.04 13.09
C ALA A 50 -2.99 -3.55 12.92
N VAL A 51 -2.82 -4.03 11.68
CA VAL A 51 -2.62 -5.45 11.39
C VAL A 51 -1.29 -5.98 11.91
N LEU A 52 -0.20 -5.22 11.73
CA LEU A 52 1.12 -5.61 12.25
C LEU A 52 1.12 -5.63 13.78
N THR A 53 0.48 -4.65 14.42
CA THR A 53 0.33 -4.63 15.88
C THR A 53 -0.47 -5.82 16.37
N GLU A 54 -1.61 -6.12 15.73
CA GLU A 54 -2.44 -7.28 16.06
C GLU A 54 -1.64 -8.59 15.92
N TRP A 55 -0.89 -8.74 14.81
CA TRP A 55 -0.08 -9.92 14.56
C TRP A 55 1.02 -10.08 15.63
N LEU A 56 1.76 -9.02 15.94
CA LEU A 56 2.82 -9.05 16.96
C LEU A 56 2.29 -9.45 18.34
N ILE A 57 1.15 -8.89 18.76
CA ILE A 57 0.52 -9.23 20.04
C ILE A 57 0.14 -10.72 20.06
N ARG A 58 -0.50 -11.21 18.99
CA ARG A 58 -0.91 -12.61 18.92
C ARG A 58 0.29 -13.57 18.82
N SER A 59 1.42 -13.13 18.28
CA SER A 59 2.69 -13.87 18.25
C SER A 59 3.39 -13.96 19.62
N GLY A 60 2.79 -13.41 20.69
CA GLY A 60 3.35 -13.44 22.04
C GLY A 60 4.33 -12.30 22.36
N CYS A 61 4.28 -11.19 21.59
CA CYS A 61 5.05 -10.00 21.92
C CYS A 61 4.31 -9.18 23.00
N ASP A 62 4.79 -9.22 24.24
CA ASP A 62 4.10 -8.62 25.39
C ASP A 62 4.56 -7.18 25.72
N SER A 63 5.77 -6.80 25.30
CA SER A 63 6.32 -5.47 25.58
C SER A 63 5.84 -4.45 24.55
N GLN A 64 5.25 -3.35 25.02
CA GLN A 64 4.87 -2.22 24.16
C GLN A 64 6.08 -1.69 23.35
N GLN A 65 7.26 -1.63 23.97
CA GLN A 65 8.47 -1.18 23.30
C GLN A 65 8.87 -2.11 22.15
N ASP A 66 8.80 -3.42 22.38
CA ASP A 66 9.15 -4.42 21.36
C ASP A 66 8.15 -4.42 20.20
N ILE A 67 6.86 -4.29 20.51
CA ILE A 67 5.80 -4.15 19.49
C ILE A 67 6.09 -2.93 18.61
N VAL A 68 6.35 -1.77 19.21
CA VAL A 68 6.61 -0.53 18.47
C VAL A 68 7.87 -0.67 17.62
N PHE A 69 8.95 -1.20 18.18
CA PHE A 69 10.22 -1.38 17.45
C PHE A 69 10.05 -2.30 16.24
N ARG A 70 9.51 -3.51 16.45
CA ARG A 70 9.30 -4.49 15.36
C ARG A 70 8.33 -3.98 14.30
N LYS A 71 7.26 -3.29 14.71
CA LYS A 71 6.31 -2.67 13.78
C LYS A 71 7.01 -1.65 12.87
N ILE A 72 7.83 -0.77 13.45
CA ILE A 72 8.60 0.24 12.69
C ILE A 72 9.56 -0.44 11.71
N GLU A 73 10.29 -1.45 12.16
CA GLU A 73 11.22 -2.23 11.31
C GLU A 73 10.48 -2.89 10.13
N LEU A 74 9.33 -3.50 10.38
CA LEU A 74 8.52 -4.14 9.34
C LEU A 74 7.99 -3.14 8.32
N LYS A 75 7.57 -1.94 8.74
CA LYS A 75 6.93 -0.96 7.85
C LYS A 75 7.88 0.09 7.27
N GLN A 76 9.18 -0.05 7.48
CA GLN A 76 10.15 0.89 6.92
C GLN A 76 9.99 1.01 5.40
N VAL A 77 10.28 2.20 4.86
CA VAL A 77 10.09 2.53 3.45
C VAL A 77 10.75 1.52 2.55
N GLU A 78 11.96 1.06 2.89
CA GLU A 78 12.72 0.09 2.10
C GLU A 78 12.00 -1.25 1.99
N ASN A 79 11.30 -1.69 3.04
CA ASN A 79 10.54 -2.93 3.00
C ASN A 79 9.26 -2.77 2.17
N LEU A 80 8.52 -1.69 2.37
CA LEU A 80 7.34 -1.38 1.57
C LEU A 80 7.68 -1.18 0.09
N ALA A 81 8.82 -0.56 -0.23
CA ALA A 81 9.31 -0.42 -1.58
C ALA A 81 9.62 -1.77 -2.23
N ARG A 82 10.29 -2.69 -1.51
CA ARG A 82 10.53 -4.07 -1.98
C ARG A 82 9.23 -4.83 -2.22
N ILE A 83 8.23 -4.65 -1.35
CA ILE A 83 6.88 -5.17 -1.57
C ILE A 83 6.29 -4.59 -2.85
N GLY A 84 6.36 -3.26 -3.04
CA GLY A 84 5.87 -2.58 -4.24
C GLY A 84 6.54 -3.09 -5.53
N GLN A 85 7.85 -3.33 -5.49
CA GLN A 85 8.60 -3.93 -6.61
C GLN A 85 8.13 -5.35 -6.90
N ALA A 86 7.97 -6.20 -5.87
CA ALA A 86 7.49 -7.56 -6.01
C ALA A 86 6.04 -7.62 -6.54
N LEU A 87 5.23 -6.60 -6.24
CA LEU A 87 3.87 -6.45 -6.76
C LEU A 87 3.83 -5.89 -8.20
N GLU A 88 4.97 -5.45 -8.74
CA GLU A 88 5.08 -4.73 -10.02
C GLU A 88 4.21 -3.46 -10.05
N ILE A 89 3.99 -2.82 -8.90
CA ILE A 89 3.04 -1.70 -8.77
C ILE A 89 3.53 -0.43 -9.46
N GLY A 90 4.86 -0.23 -9.53
CA GLY A 90 5.50 0.95 -10.11
C GLY A 90 5.01 1.27 -11.52
N TYR A 91 4.93 0.25 -12.38
CA TYR A 91 4.50 0.36 -13.78
C TYR A 91 3.02 0.74 -13.96
N ARG A 92 2.23 0.72 -12.88
CA ARG A 92 0.80 1.03 -12.89
C ARG A 92 0.50 2.42 -12.35
N ILE A 93 1.49 3.12 -11.79
CA ILE A 93 1.32 4.44 -11.19
C ILE A 93 1.11 5.48 -12.29
N LYS A 94 0.05 6.26 -12.16
CA LYS A 94 -0.19 7.48 -12.95
C LYS A 94 0.49 8.64 -12.25
N ARG A 95 1.46 9.24 -12.95
CA ARG A 95 2.34 10.31 -12.47
C ARG A 95 2.33 11.49 -13.45
N GLY A 96 2.57 12.70 -12.94
CA GLY A 96 2.59 13.91 -13.75
C GLY A 96 3.75 13.95 -14.75
N ALA A 97 3.67 14.83 -15.75
CA ALA A 97 4.67 14.95 -16.81
C ALA A 97 6.08 15.28 -16.28
N ALA A 98 6.17 16.12 -15.24
CA ALA A 98 7.44 16.45 -14.60
C ALA A 98 8.07 15.25 -13.86
N GLU A 99 7.22 14.37 -13.30
CA GLU A 99 7.65 13.17 -12.58
C GLU A 99 8.08 12.03 -13.52
N ASN A 100 7.47 11.93 -14.71
CA ASN A 100 7.88 10.94 -15.73
C ASN A 100 9.37 11.03 -16.11
N GLN A 101 9.98 12.21 -15.98
CA GLN A 101 11.39 12.41 -16.32
C GLN A 101 12.35 11.95 -15.22
N GLN A 102 11.84 11.54 -14.05
CA GLN A 102 12.62 11.26 -12.84
C GLN A 102 12.53 9.80 -12.37
N ASN A 103 11.96 8.89 -13.17
CA ASN A 103 11.75 7.47 -12.81
C ASN A 103 11.14 7.29 -11.41
N VAL A 104 10.20 8.17 -11.03
CA VAL A 104 9.56 8.12 -9.70
C VAL A 104 8.78 6.80 -9.48
N ASP A 105 8.54 6.00 -10.52
CA ASP A 105 8.02 4.62 -10.45
C ASP A 105 8.87 3.72 -9.59
N GLU A 106 10.16 4.00 -9.56
CA GLU A 106 11.20 3.16 -8.97
C GLU A 106 11.68 3.72 -7.64
N GLN A 107 11.25 4.94 -7.29
CA GLN A 107 11.62 5.60 -6.05
C GLN A 107 10.99 4.87 -4.84
N PRO A 108 11.78 4.55 -3.80
CA PRO A 108 11.30 3.80 -2.65
C PRO A 108 10.09 4.43 -1.96
N ASP A 109 10.11 5.75 -1.73
CA ASP A 109 9.01 6.47 -1.07
C ASP A 109 7.71 6.37 -1.88
N VAL A 110 7.80 6.48 -3.20
CA VAL A 110 6.64 6.44 -4.10
C VAL A 110 6.04 5.04 -4.17
N LEU A 111 6.89 4.01 -4.23
CA LEU A 111 6.45 2.63 -4.19
C LEU A 111 5.79 2.31 -2.85
N ALA A 112 6.41 2.72 -1.74
CA ALA A 112 5.88 2.50 -0.40
C ALA A 112 4.50 3.17 -0.22
N GLU A 113 4.39 4.46 -0.55
CA GLU A 113 3.14 5.21 -0.48
C GLU A 113 2.04 4.58 -1.34
N THR A 114 2.38 4.09 -2.53
CA THR A 114 1.41 3.46 -3.44
C THR A 114 0.95 2.09 -2.90
N VAL A 115 1.84 1.32 -2.26
CA VAL A 115 1.46 0.09 -1.56
C VAL A 115 0.45 0.40 -0.44
N GLU A 116 0.72 1.41 0.38
CA GLU A 116 -0.22 1.84 1.42
C GLU A 116 -1.57 2.25 0.80
N ALA A 117 -1.55 3.04 -0.27
CA ALA A 117 -2.79 3.43 -0.94
C ALA A 117 -3.58 2.25 -1.51
N ALA A 118 -2.90 1.23 -2.05
CA ALA A 118 -3.53 0.01 -2.53
C ALA A 118 -4.18 -0.79 -1.40
N ILE A 119 -3.57 -0.82 -0.20
CA ILE A 119 -4.19 -1.43 0.99
C ILE A 119 -5.49 -0.71 1.37
N ALA A 120 -5.50 0.62 1.39
CA ALA A 120 -6.74 1.38 1.64
C ALA A 120 -7.80 1.13 0.56
N ALA A 121 -7.38 0.97 -0.70
CA ALA A 121 -8.29 0.63 -1.80
C ALA A 121 -9.00 -0.72 -1.54
N ILE A 122 -8.24 -1.74 -1.13
CA ILE A 122 -8.79 -3.06 -0.77
C ILE A 122 -9.74 -2.93 0.43
N TYR A 123 -9.40 -2.11 1.41
CA TYR A 123 -10.29 -1.83 2.54
C TYR A 123 -11.63 -1.20 2.10
N PHE A 124 -11.61 -0.24 1.18
CA PHE A 124 -12.84 0.39 0.69
C PHE A 124 -13.71 -0.55 -0.15
N ASP A 125 -13.10 -1.48 -0.88
CA ASP A 125 -13.81 -2.41 -1.77
C ASP A 125 -14.28 -3.69 -1.04
N GLY A 126 -13.43 -4.26 -0.18
CA GLY A 126 -13.63 -5.57 0.45
C GLY A 126 -13.62 -5.57 1.98
N GLY A 127 -13.48 -4.40 2.62
CA GLY A 127 -13.48 -4.24 4.06
C GLY A 127 -12.19 -4.67 4.76
N TYR A 128 -12.19 -4.58 6.09
CA TYR A 128 -11.00 -4.87 6.92
C TYR A 128 -10.47 -6.30 6.75
N SER A 129 -11.35 -7.29 6.58
CA SER A 129 -10.92 -8.69 6.44
C SER A 129 -10.09 -8.91 5.17
N ALA A 130 -10.51 -8.32 4.04
CA ALA A 130 -9.75 -8.38 2.79
C ALA A 130 -8.39 -7.67 2.92
N ALA A 131 -8.39 -6.45 3.48
CA ALA A 131 -7.16 -5.69 3.69
C ALA A 131 -6.17 -6.44 4.60
N ARG A 132 -6.65 -7.02 5.69
CA ARG A 132 -5.84 -7.83 6.61
C ARG A 132 -5.22 -9.05 5.92
N GLN A 133 -6.00 -9.79 5.14
CA GLN A 133 -5.49 -10.94 4.39
C GLN A 133 -4.40 -10.54 3.40
N THR A 134 -4.60 -9.45 2.65
CA THR A 134 -3.58 -8.93 1.74
C THR A 134 -2.33 -8.48 2.49
N ILE A 135 -2.45 -7.74 3.60
CA ILE A 135 -1.29 -7.32 4.42
C ILE A 135 -0.52 -8.56 4.89
N GLN A 136 -1.19 -9.54 5.48
CA GLN A 136 -0.53 -10.78 5.94
C GLN A 136 0.21 -11.49 4.81
N ARG A 137 -0.39 -11.55 3.61
CA ARG A 137 0.22 -12.14 2.41
C ARG A 137 1.47 -11.39 1.96
N ILE A 138 1.37 -10.07 1.76
CA ILE A 138 2.47 -9.29 1.15
C ILE A 138 3.64 -9.07 2.12
N PHE A 139 3.36 -9.03 3.43
CA PHE A 139 4.38 -9.03 4.48
C PHE A 139 4.91 -10.44 4.81
N LYS A 140 4.33 -11.49 4.22
CA LYS A 140 4.67 -12.90 4.48
C LYS A 140 4.67 -13.23 5.98
N LEU A 141 3.62 -12.78 6.67
CA LEU A 141 3.46 -13.04 8.10
C LEU A 141 3.14 -14.51 8.31
N GLU A 142 3.86 -15.14 9.24
CA GLU A 142 3.60 -16.54 9.61
C GLU A 142 2.19 -16.70 10.18
N PRO A 143 1.47 -17.78 9.83
CA PRO A 143 0.19 -18.09 10.43
C PRO A 143 0.37 -18.35 11.92
N LEU A 144 -0.57 -17.81 12.70
CA LEU A 144 -0.65 -17.94 14.16
C LEU A 144 -1.40 -19.20 14.56
#